data_AF-A0A200PLP3-F1
#
_entry.id   AF-A0A200PLP3-F1
#
_cell.length_a   1.000
_cell.length_b   1.000
_cell.length_c   1.000
_cell.angle_alpha   90.00
_cell.angle_beta   90.00
_cell.angle_gamma   90.00
#
_symmetry.space_group_name_H-M   'P 1'
#
loop_
_entity.id
_entity.type
_entity.pdbx_description
1 polymer ?
#
loop_
_entity_poly.entity_id
_entity_poly.type
_entity_poly.pdbx_seq_one_letter_code
_entity_poly.pdbx_strand_id
1 'polypeptide(L)'
;MASGQQQQLEKQRSALDEKARQGETVVPGGTGGKSVEAQENLAQGRSRGGQTRKEQLGTQGYQEMGRKGGLSTQSGTGGATGGGRAAGGGAAAAAADDDFEI
;
A
#
# COMPACT_ATOMS: atom_id res chain seq x y z
N MET A 1 -21.80 -7.07 -26.31
CA MET A 1 -22.05 -6.63 -24.93
C MET A 1 -20.80 -6.64 -24.03
N ALA A 2 -19.63 -7.11 -24.49
CA ALA A 2 -18.41 -7.20 -23.66
C ALA A 2 -17.70 -5.84 -23.40
N SER A 3 -17.87 -4.85 -24.27
CA SER A 3 -17.18 -3.56 -24.16
C SER A 3 -17.71 -2.66 -23.03
N GLY A 4 -19.00 -2.74 -22.70
CA GLY A 4 -19.60 -1.93 -21.62
C GLY A 4 -19.15 -2.36 -20.22
N GLN A 5 -18.91 -3.66 -20.02
CA GLN A 5 -18.43 -4.20 -18.74
C GLN A 5 -16.97 -3.83 -18.48
N GLN A 6 -16.13 -3.84 -19.52
CA GLN A 6 -14.72 -3.44 -19.40
C GLN A 6 -14.58 -1.96 -18.99
N GLN A 7 -15.35 -1.07 -19.62
CA GLN A 7 -15.36 0.35 -19.25
C GLN A 7 -15.84 0.60 -17.82
N GLN A 8 -16.76 -0.22 -17.30
CA GLN A 8 -17.21 -0.11 -15.91
C GLN A 8 -16.13 -0.58 -14.92
N LEU A 9 -15.42 -1.66 -15.22
CA LEU A 9 -14.30 -2.15 -14.42
C LEU A 9 -13.16 -1.13 -14.33
N GLU A 10 -12.81 -0.50 -15.46
CA GLU A 10 -11.79 0.55 -15.50
C GLU A 10 -12.17 1.76 -14.64
N LYS A 11 -13.43 2.21 -14.75
CA LYS A 11 -13.97 3.31 -13.92
C LYS A 11 -14.01 2.96 -12.42
N GLN A 12 -14.31 1.70 -12.09
CA GLN A 12 -14.26 1.25 -10.70
C GLN A 12 -12.83 1.25 -10.16
N ARG A 13 -11.86 0.77 -10.96
CA ARG A 13 -10.44 0.80 -10.57
C ARG A 13 -9.93 2.23 -10.41
N SER A 14 -10.28 3.15 -11.31
CA SER A 14 -9.88 4.56 -11.18
C SER A 14 -10.46 5.22 -9.93
N ALA A 15 -11.72 4.96 -9.61
CA ALA A 15 -12.36 5.48 -8.40
C ALA A 15 -11.70 4.93 -7.11
N LEU A 16 -11.30 3.66 -7.11
CA LEU A 16 -10.55 3.06 -6.00
C LEU A 16 -9.14 3.65 -5.88
N ASP A 17 -8.49 3.94 -7.00
CA ASP A 17 -7.19 4.61 -7.02
C ASP A 17 -7.26 6.03 -6.45
N GLU A 18 -8.32 6.79 -6.76
CA GLU A 18 -8.53 8.11 -6.17
C GLU A 18 -8.68 8.05 -4.66
N LYS A 19 -9.45 7.08 -4.15
CA LYS A 19 -9.57 6.83 -2.71
C LYS A 19 -8.23 6.49 -2.07
N ALA A 20 -7.46 5.60 -2.71
CA ALA A 20 -6.12 5.27 -2.25
C ALA A 20 -5.18 6.49 -2.22
N ARG A 21 -5.27 7.39 -3.22
CA ARG A 21 -4.52 8.66 -3.25
C ARG A 21 -4.91 9.61 -2.12
N GLN A 22 -6.18 9.63 -1.73
CA GLN A 22 -6.68 10.38 -0.57
C GLN A 22 -6.23 9.78 0.77
N GLY A 23 -5.56 8.62 0.74
CA GLY A 23 -5.06 7.93 1.93
C GLY A 23 -6.01 6.89 2.49
N GLU A 24 -7.13 6.61 1.80
CA GLU A 24 -8.06 5.54 2.18
C GLU A 24 -7.42 4.16 1.92
N THR A 25 -7.71 3.19 2.80
CA THR A 25 -7.29 1.80 2.57
C THR A 25 -8.36 1.08 1.77
N VAL A 26 -8.08 0.82 0.49
CA VAL A 26 -8.94 0.07 -0.43
C VAL A 26 -8.55 -1.41 -0.51
N VAL A 27 -7.36 -1.78 -0.06
CA VAL A 27 -6.90 -3.18 0.07
C VAL A 27 -6.54 -3.50 1.52
N PRO A 28 -7.22 -4.45 2.18
CA PRO A 28 -6.90 -4.87 3.54
C PRO A 28 -5.45 -5.33 3.68
N GLY A 29 -4.76 -4.85 4.72
CA GLY A 29 -3.34 -5.15 4.94
C GLY A 29 -2.39 -4.36 4.02
N GLY A 30 -2.91 -3.55 3.10
CA GLY A 30 -2.16 -2.72 2.14
C GLY A 30 -1.99 -1.26 2.55
N THR A 31 -2.37 -0.88 3.77
CA THR A 31 -2.36 0.53 4.23
C THR A 31 -1.02 1.23 3.97
N GLY A 32 -1.10 2.45 3.43
CA GLY A 32 0.03 3.33 3.14
C GLY A 32 0.34 3.56 1.65
N GLY A 33 -0.21 2.73 0.75
CA GLY A 33 -0.09 2.90 -0.70
C GLY A 33 -1.06 3.95 -1.27
N LYS A 34 -0.61 4.75 -2.24
CA LYS A 34 -1.40 5.80 -2.92
C LYS A 34 -2.13 5.32 -4.19
N SER A 35 -2.20 4.01 -4.41
CA SER A 35 -2.95 3.36 -5.48
C SER A 35 -3.38 1.98 -5.02
N VAL A 36 -4.41 1.41 -5.65
CA VAL A 36 -4.85 0.04 -5.42
C VAL A 36 -3.68 -0.92 -5.54
N GLU A 37 -2.93 -0.84 -6.64
CA GLU A 37 -1.77 -1.68 -6.91
C GLU A 37 -0.68 -1.55 -5.82
N ALA A 38 -0.40 -0.33 -5.36
CA ALA A 38 0.56 -0.13 -4.29
C ALA A 38 0.09 -0.80 -2.99
N GLN A 39 -1.21 -0.72 -2.68
CA GLN A 39 -1.75 -1.38 -1.51
C GLN A 39 -1.77 -2.92 -1.66
N GLU A 40 -2.06 -3.45 -2.85
CA GLU A 40 -1.96 -4.89 -3.17
C GLU A 40 -0.53 -5.40 -2.93
N ASN A 41 0.47 -4.70 -3.46
CA ASN A 41 1.88 -5.06 -3.30
C ASN A 41 2.33 -5.02 -1.82
N LEU A 42 1.88 -4.01 -1.07
CA LEU A 42 2.15 -3.92 0.37
C LEU A 42 1.49 -5.05 1.15
N ALA A 43 0.23 -5.37 0.86
CA ALA A 43 -0.51 -6.46 1.50
C ALA A 43 0.17 -7.81 1.23
N GLN A 44 0.53 -8.06 -0.03
CA GLN A 44 1.23 -9.28 -0.43
C GLN A 44 2.61 -9.37 0.23
N GLY A 45 3.39 -8.28 0.23
CA GLY A 45 4.70 -8.24 0.87
C GLY A 45 4.62 -8.51 2.38
N ARG A 46 3.65 -7.92 3.07
CA ARG A 46 3.41 -8.14 4.51
C ARG A 46 2.98 -9.58 4.81
N SER A 47 2.10 -10.15 3.99
CA SER A 47 1.68 -11.55 4.13
C SER A 47 2.87 -12.50 3.97
N ARG A 48 3.64 -12.33 2.89
CA ARG A 48 4.83 -13.16 2.62
C ARG A 48 5.86 -13.04 3.74
N GLY A 49 6.19 -11.82 4.18
CA GLY A 49 7.12 -11.62 5.29
C GLY A 49 6.63 -12.25 6.61
N GLY A 50 5.31 -12.23 6.85
CA GLY A 50 4.70 -12.90 7.99
C GLY A 50 4.84 -14.43 7.93
N GLN A 51 4.63 -15.03 6.76
CA GLN A 51 4.83 -16.47 6.54
C GLN A 51 6.29 -16.86 6.75
N THR A 52 7.25 -16.14 6.16
CA THR A 52 8.68 -16.39 6.36
C THR A 52 9.07 -16.32 7.83
N ARG A 53 8.57 -15.32 8.57
CA ARG A 53 8.83 -15.21 10.01
C ARG A 53 8.17 -16.34 10.81
N LYS A 54 6.98 -16.81 10.40
CA LYS A 54 6.31 -17.97 11.00
C LYS A 54 7.11 -19.25 10.79
N GLU A 55 7.70 -19.45 9.62
CA GLU A 55 8.55 -20.61 9.33
C GLU A 55 9.83 -20.59 10.18
N GLN A 56 10.47 -19.43 10.32
CA GLN A 56 11.69 -19.28 11.12
C GLN A 56 11.48 -19.46 12.63
N LEU A 57 10.36 -18.97 13.16
CA LEU A 57 10.08 -18.99 14.60
C LEU A 57 9.22 -20.20 15.05
N GLY A 58 8.63 -20.91 14.09
CA GLY A 58 7.55 -21.85 14.36
C GLY A 58 6.26 -21.18 14.85
N THR A 59 5.22 -22.00 15.02
CA THR A 59 3.87 -21.52 15.36
C THR A 59 3.81 -20.79 16.70
N GLN A 60 4.48 -21.31 17.74
CA GLN A 60 4.41 -20.71 19.08
C GLN A 60 5.15 -19.37 19.16
N GLY A 61 6.36 -19.28 18.61
CA GLY A 61 7.13 -18.03 18.57
C GLY A 61 6.43 -16.93 17.76
N TYR A 62 5.78 -17.30 16.65
CA TYR A 62 4.98 -16.36 15.86
C TYR A 62 3.75 -15.83 16.62
N GLN A 63 3.03 -16.70 17.34
CA GLN A 63 1.87 -16.31 18.15
C GLN A 63 2.24 -15.39 19.32
N GLU A 64 3.36 -15.65 19.99
CA GLU A 64 3.85 -14.80 21.07
C GLU A 64 4.22 -13.40 20.55
N MET A 65 4.94 -13.34 19.42
CA MET A 65 5.30 -12.07 18.80
C MET A 65 4.08 -11.28 18.33
N GLY A 66 3.08 -11.95 17.73
CA GLY A 66 1.83 -11.31 17.30
C GLY A 66 1.05 -10.70 18.48
N ARG A 67 0.96 -11.44 19.60
CA ARG A 67 0.33 -10.94 20.84
C ARG A 67 1.05 -9.73 21.39
N LYS A 68 2.38 -9.77 21.47
CA LYS A 68 3.20 -8.64 21.94
C LYS A 68 3.05 -7.41 21.03
N GLY A 69 3.01 -7.59 19.72
CA GLY A 69 2.81 -6.51 18.75
C GLY A 69 1.46 -5.79 18.91
N GLY A 70 0.37 -6.52 19.14
CA GLY A 70 -0.96 -5.93 19.38
C GLY A 70 -1.08 -5.17 20.70
N LEU A 71 -0.35 -5.61 21.73
CA LEU A 71 -0.28 -4.91 23.02
C LEU A 71 0.50 -3.59 22.92
N SER A 72 1.57 -3.55 22.11
CA SER A 72 2.33 -2.32 21.84
C SER A 72 1.48 -1.21 21.22
N THR A 73 0.46 -1.58 20.43
CA THR A 73 -0.49 -0.62 19.83
C THR A 73 -1.63 -0.21 20.76
N GLN A 74 -1.86 -0.94 21.86
CA GLN A 74 -2.91 -0.63 22.84
C GLN A 74 -2.38 0.13 24.07
N SER A 75 -1.11 -0.04 24.44
CA SER A 75 -0.54 0.54 25.66
C SER A 75 0.10 1.92 25.48
N GLY A 76 0.19 2.44 24.25
CA GLY A 76 0.64 3.79 23.96
C GLY A 76 -0.47 4.57 23.31
N THR A 77 -1.05 5.51 24.05
CA THR A 77 -1.76 6.73 23.58
C THR A 77 -2.24 6.73 22.13
N GLY A 78 -3.55 6.85 21.96
CA GLY A 78 -4.22 6.90 20.66
C GLY A 78 -3.58 7.85 19.64
N GLY A 79 -3.71 7.45 18.37
CA GLY A 79 -3.71 8.38 17.24
C GLY A 79 -2.41 9.14 17.00
N ALA A 80 -1.35 8.46 16.59
CA ALA A 80 -0.32 9.10 15.78
C ALA A 80 0.07 8.17 14.61
N THR A 81 -0.43 8.57 13.45
CA THR A 81 -0.11 8.12 12.10
C THR A 81 1.24 7.41 11.95
N GLY A 82 1.18 6.22 11.37
CA GLY A 82 2.35 5.48 10.93
C GLY A 82 3.22 6.24 9.94
N GLY A 83 4.47 5.81 9.86
CA GLY A 83 5.37 6.07 8.76
C GLY A 83 5.90 7.49 8.70
N GLY A 84 6.99 7.75 9.44
CA GLY A 84 7.86 8.89 9.18
C GLY A 84 8.24 8.89 7.70
N ARG A 85 7.74 9.90 6.98
CA ARG A 85 8.07 10.20 5.59
C ARG A 85 9.54 10.61 5.52
N ALA A 86 10.40 9.73 5.02
CA ALA A 86 11.66 10.16 4.44
C ALA A 86 11.35 10.92 3.15
N ALA A 87 11.42 12.25 3.20
CA ALA A 87 11.35 13.10 2.03
C ALA A 87 12.62 12.88 1.19
N GLY A 88 12.58 11.88 0.30
CA GLY A 88 13.51 11.77 -0.82
C GLY A 88 13.12 12.82 -1.85
N GLY A 89 13.94 13.84 -2.02
CA GLY A 89 13.80 14.85 -3.07
C GLY A 89 13.90 14.19 -4.44
N GLY A 90 12.83 14.27 -5.22
CA GLY A 90 12.82 13.95 -6.65
C GLY A 90 12.60 15.24 -7.43
N ALA A 91 13.69 15.85 -7.88
CA ALA A 91 13.68 16.85 -8.94
C ALA A 91 14.40 16.24 -10.14
N ALA A 92 13.66 15.74 -11.12
CA ALA A 92 14.18 15.44 -12.44
C ALA A 92 13.04 15.29 -13.46
N ALA A 93 13.30 15.80 -14.66
CA ALA A 93 12.57 15.64 -15.91
C ALA A 93 11.37 16.57 -16.16
N ALA A 94 11.68 17.83 -16.47
CA ALA A 94 10.98 18.53 -17.55
C ALA A 94 12.01 18.73 -18.68
N ALA A 95 12.11 17.76 -19.58
CA ALA A 95 12.73 17.94 -20.89
C ALA A 95 11.57 18.14 -21.87
N ALA A 96 11.42 19.38 -22.33
CA ALA A 96 10.56 19.73 -23.45
C ALA A 96 11.52 20.25 -24.51
N ASP A 97 11.99 19.34 -25.36
CA ASP A 97 12.69 19.64 -26.60
C ASP A 97 11.98 18.84 -27.69
N ASP A 98 11.04 19.47 -28.38
CA ASP A 98 10.52 19.02 -29.67
C ASP A 98 10.08 20.26 -30.47
N ASP A 99 11.07 21.08 -30.84
CA ASP A 99 11.00 21.99 -31.98
C ASP A 99 11.25 21.17 -33.25
N PHE A 100 10.18 20.75 -33.92
CA PHE A 100 10.23 20.17 -35.27
C PHE A 100 9.00 20.62 -36.09
N GLU A 101 9.26 20.92 -37.39
CA GLU A 101 8.39 21.39 -38.48
C GLU A 101 8.34 22.93 -38.69
N ILE A 102 8.68 23.52 -39.86
CA ILE A 102 9.02 23.07 -41.24
C ILE A 102 10.09 24.03 -41.79
#